data_AF-A0A5C5V287-F1
#
_entry.id   AF-A0A5C5V287-F1
#
_cell.length_a   1.000
_cell.length_b   1.000
_cell.length_c   1.000
_cell.angle_alpha   90.00
_cell.angle_beta   90.00
_cell.angle_gamma   90.00
#
_symmetry.space_group_name_H-M   'P 1'
#
loop_
_entity.id
_entity.type
_entity.pdbx_description
1 polymer ?
#
loop_
_entity_poly.entity_id
_entity_poly.type
_entity_poly.pdbx_seq_one_letter_code
_entity_poly.pdbx_strand_id
1 'polypeptide(L)'
;MLESMAEHPACEITHRQIRVGTCSWCQTAIGDSAGMGPIGDEGVSLTEWDLDAMRQTLREGDCDARSYTLNNLEFDGAPAIGESLPLLALVLDDPDSQLRLMAEFALSHHGRSVTSDEAEALERRLAERPDQLAARIVLLSYYFGGRRLSPGFKRARQEHQLWVIENAPDSHTAGAPEARVMARDEPAEYALAKQLWLQQVERRPGEAAVLGNAASFFQLNDKELCEELLRRAQRLEPNNPAWSEQLARLYTLQSRGDDEQSAENARRAYTELRAAELKRDASLTGSEDSAESKGRRLSTPLLSGPTRSRNWRERRTVLASTKRRAGLPKNCSR
;
A
#
# COMPACT_ATOMS: atom_id res chain seq x y z
N MET A 1 31.48 -11.41 -21.27
CA MET A 1 31.92 -11.71 -19.88
C MET A 1 30.70 -11.52 -19.02
N LEU A 2 29.95 -12.60 -18.79
CA LEU A 2 28.79 -12.63 -17.90
C LEU A 2 29.36 -12.74 -16.50
N GLU A 3 29.42 -11.63 -15.77
CA GLU A 3 29.64 -11.69 -14.33
C GLU A 3 28.55 -12.58 -13.74
N SER A 4 29.00 -13.62 -13.04
CA SER A 4 28.16 -14.46 -12.20
C SER A 4 27.24 -13.57 -11.35
N MET A 5 25.93 -13.59 -11.63
CA MET A 5 24.88 -12.96 -10.83
C MET A 5 24.81 -13.69 -9.47
N ALA A 6 25.81 -13.45 -8.63
CA ALA A 6 25.93 -14.02 -7.32
C ALA A 6 24.69 -13.67 -6.49
N GLU A 7 23.95 -14.72 -6.12
CA GLU A 7 23.22 -14.91 -4.86
C GLU A 7 22.72 -13.62 -4.19
N HIS A 8 21.75 -12.93 -4.82
CA HIS A 8 20.99 -11.91 -4.10
C HIS A 8 20.30 -12.59 -2.89
N PRO A 9 20.41 -12.09 -1.65
CA PRO A 9 19.85 -12.77 -0.46
C PRO A 9 18.36 -13.10 -0.59
N ALA A 10 17.60 -12.24 -1.28
CA ALA A 10 16.20 -12.51 -1.61
C ALA A 10 15.97 -13.79 -2.43
N CYS A 11 16.92 -14.21 -3.27
CA CYS A 11 16.81 -15.43 -4.06
C CYS A 11 16.74 -16.66 -3.17
N GLU A 12 17.54 -16.74 -2.09
CA GLU A 12 17.52 -17.90 -1.19
C GLU A 12 16.14 -18.09 -0.56
N ILE A 13 15.55 -16.99 -0.06
CA ILE A 13 14.20 -16.99 0.51
C ILE A 13 13.16 -17.32 -0.57
N THR A 14 13.24 -16.65 -1.72
CA THR A 14 12.26 -16.78 -2.80
C THR A 14 12.28 -18.18 -3.41
N HIS A 15 13.45 -18.80 -3.60
CA HIS A 15 13.55 -20.15 -4.15
C HIS A 15 12.89 -21.19 -3.23
N ARG A 16 13.01 -21.04 -1.91
CA ARG A 16 12.33 -21.93 -0.93
C ARG A 16 10.81 -21.75 -0.92
N GLN A 17 10.31 -20.64 -1.45
CA GLN A 17 8.90 -20.32 -1.52
C GLN A 17 8.29 -20.63 -2.89
N ILE A 18 9.06 -21.06 -3.88
CA ILE A 18 8.56 -21.45 -5.21
C ILE A 18 8.51 -22.97 -5.29
N ARG A 19 7.34 -23.52 -5.62
CA ARG A 19 7.21 -24.95 -5.95
C ARG A 19 7.64 -25.21 -7.39
N VAL A 20 7.07 -24.45 -8.32
CA VAL A 20 7.38 -24.48 -9.75
C VAL A 20 7.25 -23.06 -10.31
N GLY A 21 8.23 -22.60 -11.10
CA GLY A 21 8.15 -21.29 -11.75
C GLY A 21 9.50 -20.61 -11.89
N THR A 22 9.49 -19.28 -12.02
CA THR A 22 10.71 -18.48 -12.19
C THR A 22 10.87 -17.50 -11.04
N CYS A 23 12.07 -17.42 -10.47
CA CYS A 23 12.40 -16.46 -9.44
C CYS A 23 12.39 -15.02 -9.98
N SER A 24 11.60 -14.13 -9.38
CA SER A 24 11.46 -12.73 -9.83
C SER A 24 12.75 -11.90 -9.70
N TRP A 25 13.72 -12.37 -8.90
CA TRP A 25 14.97 -11.67 -8.61
C TRP A 25 16.09 -12.02 -9.59
N CYS A 26 16.36 -13.32 -9.78
CA CYS A 26 17.46 -13.82 -10.62
C CYS A 26 17.00 -14.51 -11.91
N GLN A 27 15.69 -14.63 -12.15
CA GLN A 27 15.11 -15.30 -13.30
C GLN A 27 15.48 -16.79 -13.44
N THR A 28 15.94 -17.41 -12.35
CA THR A 28 16.23 -18.86 -12.31
C THR A 28 14.92 -19.65 -12.24
N ALA A 29 14.80 -20.68 -13.08
CA ALA A 29 13.69 -21.62 -13.05
C ALA A 29 13.84 -22.59 -11.87
N ILE A 30 12.76 -22.77 -11.11
CA ILE A 30 12.67 -23.65 -9.93
C ILE A 30 11.60 -24.72 -10.22
N GLY A 31 11.89 -25.97 -9.88
CA GLY A 31 11.03 -27.14 -10.14
C GLY A 31 11.40 -27.89 -11.43
N ASP A 32 10.92 -29.14 -11.55
CA ASP A 32 11.18 -29.98 -12.73
C ASP A 32 10.49 -29.42 -13.98
N SER A 33 11.23 -29.33 -15.09
CA SER A 33 10.75 -28.83 -16.38
C SER A 33 9.58 -29.63 -17.00
N ALA A 34 9.29 -30.82 -16.47
CA ALA A 34 8.12 -31.62 -16.82
C ALA A 34 6.80 -31.07 -16.22
N GLY A 35 6.89 -30.19 -15.21
CA GLY A 35 5.77 -29.55 -14.53
C GLY A 35 5.60 -28.06 -14.86
N MET A 36 6.39 -27.51 -15.79
CA MET A 36 6.08 -26.20 -16.38
C MET A 36 4.72 -26.33 -17.08
N GLY A 37 3.66 -25.92 -16.38
CA GLY A 37 2.31 -25.89 -16.92
C GLY A 37 2.28 -25.18 -18.27
N PRO A 38 1.26 -25.43 -19.10
CA PRO A 38 1.17 -24.81 -20.42
C PRO A 38 1.39 -23.31 -20.27
N ILE A 39 2.32 -22.78 -21.06
CA ILE A 39 2.45 -21.34 -21.27
C ILE A 39 1.04 -20.87 -21.60
N GLY A 40 0.41 -20.11 -20.70
CA GLY A 40 -0.92 -19.57 -20.95
C GLY A 40 -0.90 -18.78 -22.26
N ASP A 41 -2.06 -18.57 -22.88
CA ASP A 41 -2.20 -17.90 -24.19
C ASP A 41 -1.47 -16.53 -24.32
N GLU A 42 -0.98 -15.97 -23.21
CA GLU A 42 -0.23 -14.71 -23.12
C GLU A 42 1.29 -14.83 -22.85
N GLY A 43 1.89 -16.03 -22.81
CA GLY A 43 3.34 -16.16 -22.69
C GLY A 43 3.92 -16.02 -21.28
N VAL A 44 3.10 -15.99 -20.22
CA VAL A 44 3.55 -15.80 -18.83
C VAL A 44 3.55 -17.14 -18.09
N SER A 45 4.72 -17.58 -17.61
CA SER A 45 4.84 -18.70 -16.68
C SER A 45 4.22 -18.30 -15.34
N LEU A 46 3.16 -18.99 -14.93
CA LEU A 46 2.55 -18.80 -13.61
C LEU A 46 3.45 -19.47 -12.58
N THR A 47 3.98 -18.68 -11.65
CA THR A 47 4.73 -19.20 -10.50
C THR A 47 3.76 -19.82 -9.50
N GLU A 48 3.92 -21.12 -9.24
CA GLU A 48 3.24 -21.81 -8.14
C GLU A 48 4.04 -21.59 -6.86
N TRP A 49 3.41 -20.93 -5.88
CA TRP A 49 4.04 -20.59 -4.61
C TRP A 49 3.74 -21.62 -3.52
N ASP A 50 4.72 -21.87 -2.67
CA ASP A 50 4.55 -22.59 -1.42
C ASP A 50 4.03 -21.63 -0.33
N LEU A 51 2.70 -21.56 -0.21
CA LEU A 51 2.03 -20.67 0.74
C LEU A 51 2.34 -21.01 2.21
N ASP A 52 2.68 -22.26 2.51
CA ASP A 52 3.04 -22.67 3.87
C ASP A 52 4.46 -22.20 4.21
N ALA A 53 5.40 -22.31 3.27
CA ALA A 53 6.75 -21.75 3.42
C ALA A 53 6.71 -20.23 3.56
N MET A 54 5.87 -19.53 2.78
CA MET A 54 5.64 -18.09 2.94
C MET A 54 5.07 -17.76 4.32
N ARG A 55 4.03 -18.47 4.75
CA ARG A 55 3.39 -18.27 6.06
C ARG A 55 4.38 -18.47 7.20
N GLN A 56 5.20 -19.51 7.12
CA GLN A 56 6.24 -19.78 8.12
C GLN A 56 7.27 -18.65 8.13
N THR A 57 7.75 -18.22 6.96
CA THR A 57 8.71 -17.12 6.86
C THR A 57 8.15 -15.82 7.45
N LEU A 58 6.88 -15.50 7.18
CA LEU A 58 6.22 -14.31 7.74
C LEU A 58 6.09 -14.34 9.27
N ARG A 59 6.00 -15.53 9.88
CA ARG A 59 5.85 -15.70 11.34
C ARG A 59 7.18 -15.76 12.08
N GLU A 60 8.15 -16.46 11.51
CA GLU A 60 9.36 -16.90 12.21
C GLU A 60 10.64 -16.30 11.61
N GLY A 61 10.56 -15.73 10.41
CA GLY A 61 11.70 -15.14 9.72
C GLY A 61 12.17 -13.84 10.37
N ASP A 62 13.43 -13.50 10.14
CA ASP A 62 13.95 -12.18 10.49
C ASP A 62 13.33 -11.07 9.61
N CYS A 63 13.68 -9.81 9.88
CA CYS A 63 13.10 -8.67 9.17
C CYS A 63 13.35 -8.74 7.65
N ASP A 64 14.53 -9.18 7.22
CA ASP A 64 14.90 -9.27 5.80
C ASP A 64 14.11 -10.38 5.11
N ALA A 65 14.03 -11.57 5.70
CA ALA A 65 13.26 -12.69 5.15
C ALA A 65 11.76 -12.36 5.04
N ARG A 66 11.20 -11.69 6.05
CA ARG A 66 9.79 -11.22 6.02
C ARG A 66 9.58 -10.16 4.94
N SER A 67 10.50 -9.20 4.82
CA SER A 67 10.48 -8.17 3.77
C SER A 67 10.53 -8.78 2.36
N TYR A 68 11.43 -9.73 2.11
CA TYR A 68 11.49 -10.43 0.82
C TYR A 68 10.23 -11.24 0.53
N THR A 69 9.63 -11.85 1.55
CA THR A 69 8.36 -12.58 1.40
C THR A 69 7.20 -11.63 1.06
N LEU A 70 7.13 -10.46 1.70
CA LEU A 70 6.13 -9.43 1.36
C LEU A 70 6.28 -8.94 -0.08
N ASN A 71 7.52 -8.75 -0.55
CA ASN A 71 7.80 -8.41 -1.94
C ASN A 71 7.26 -9.50 -2.90
N ASN A 72 7.45 -10.78 -2.57
CA ASN A 72 6.92 -11.90 -3.37
C ASN A 72 5.38 -11.90 -3.44
N LEU A 73 4.69 -11.30 -2.46
CA LEU A 73 3.23 -11.15 -2.42
C LEU A 73 2.71 -9.91 -3.17
N GLU A 74 3.59 -9.00 -3.61
CA GLU A 74 3.23 -7.77 -4.34
C GLU A 74 3.55 -7.84 -5.85
N PHE A 75 4.66 -8.49 -6.23
CA PHE A 75 5.21 -8.40 -7.60
C PHE A 75 4.49 -9.29 -8.63
N ASP A 76 4.83 -9.08 -9.92
CA ASP A 76 4.31 -9.85 -11.04
C ASP A 76 4.47 -11.36 -10.78
N GLY A 77 3.36 -12.10 -10.90
CA GLY A 77 3.29 -13.53 -10.59
C GLY A 77 2.96 -13.84 -9.13
N ALA A 78 2.67 -12.85 -8.28
CA ALA A 78 2.21 -13.06 -6.90
C ALA A 78 0.95 -13.96 -6.84
N PRO A 79 0.73 -14.68 -5.73
CA PRO A 79 -0.49 -15.47 -5.52
C PRO A 79 -1.75 -14.61 -5.64
N ALA A 80 -2.85 -15.24 -6.04
CA ALA A 80 -4.15 -14.55 -6.15
C ALA A 80 -4.58 -13.95 -4.80
N ILE A 81 -5.44 -12.93 -4.82
CA ILE A 81 -5.81 -12.24 -3.58
C ILE A 81 -6.41 -13.17 -2.52
N GLY A 82 -7.14 -14.23 -2.93
CA GLY A 82 -7.66 -15.23 -1.99
C GLY A 82 -6.58 -15.93 -1.16
N GLU A 83 -5.39 -16.12 -1.73
CA GLU A 83 -4.23 -16.76 -1.12
C GLU A 83 -3.32 -15.75 -0.40
N SER A 84 -3.10 -14.59 -1.03
CA SER A 84 -2.24 -13.52 -0.49
C SER A 84 -2.87 -12.82 0.72
N LEU A 85 -4.19 -12.63 0.74
CA LEU A 85 -4.90 -11.91 1.81
C LEU A 85 -4.62 -12.45 3.23
N PRO A 86 -4.76 -13.77 3.51
CA PRO A 86 -4.44 -14.29 4.84
C PRO A 86 -2.95 -14.25 5.19
N LEU A 87 -2.04 -14.12 4.22
CA LEU A 87 -0.60 -13.96 4.48
C LEU A 87 -0.28 -12.51 4.84
N LEU A 88 -0.77 -11.55 4.04
CA LEU A 88 -0.62 -10.13 4.30
C LEU A 88 -1.29 -9.71 5.63
N ALA A 89 -2.42 -10.31 5.97
CA ALA A 89 -3.10 -10.06 7.25
C ALA A 89 -2.26 -10.42 8.49
N LEU A 90 -1.34 -11.40 8.39
CA LEU A 90 -0.47 -11.77 9.51
C LEU A 90 0.51 -10.66 9.90
N VAL A 91 0.83 -9.78 8.95
CA VAL A 91 1.87 -8.76 9.09
C VAL A 91 1.27 -7.41 9.50
N LEU A 92 -0.06 -7.26 9.51
CA LEU A 92 -0.70 -6.00 9.93
C LEU A 92 -0.49 -5.68 11.41
N ASP A 93 -0.22 -6.69 12.24
CA ASP A 93 0.10 -6.54 13.67
C ASP A 93 1.60 -6.76 13.96
N ASP A 94 2.45 -6.76 12.93
CA ASP A 94 3.91 -6.95 13.09
C ASP A 94 4.49 -5.84 13.98
N PRO A 95 5.42 -6.12 14.91
CA PRO A 95 6.08 -5.07 15.69
C PRO A 95 6.85 -4.07 14.81
N ASP A 96 7.36 -4.50 13.66
CA ASP A 96 8.08 -3.65 12.72
C ASP A 96 7.10 -2.81 11.88
N SER A 97 7.12 -1.49 12.09
CA SER A 97 6.24 -0.55 11.37
C SER A 97 6.45 -0.55 9.86
N GLN A 98 7.66 -0.86 9.40
CA GLN A 98 7.94 -0.90 7.97
C GLN A 98 7.34 -2.14 7.32
N LEU A 99 7.37 -3.29 8.01
CA LEU A 99 6.69 -4.49 7.51
C LEU A 99 5.17 -4.30 7.47
N ARG A 100 4.58 -3.67 8.49
CA ARG A 100 3.16 -3.28 8.47
C ARG A 100 2.84 -2.43 7.24
N LEU A 101 3.64 -1.39 7.00
CA LEU A 101 3.47 -0.49 5.86
C LEU A 101 3.57 -1.22 4.51
N MET A 102 4.55 -2.12 4.36
CA MET A 102 4.70 -2.94 3.15
C MET A 102 3.47 -3.84 2.92
N ALA A 103 2.94 -4.47 3.97
CA ALA A 103 1.75 -5.31 3.87
C ALA A 103 0.52 -4.50 3.43
N GLU A 104 0.32 -3.31 4.01
CA GLU A 104 -0.76 -2.41 3.58
C GLU A 104 -0.62 -1.97 2.12
N PHE A 105 0.59 -1.63 1.66
CA PHE A 105 0.82 -1.30 0.25
C PHE A 105 0.51 -2.46 -0.69
N ALA A 106 0.90 -3.68 -0.33
CA ALA A 106 0.57 -4.87 -1.11
C ALA A 106 -0.95 -5.09 -1.17
N LEU A 107 -1.67 -4.93 -0.05
CA LEU A 107 -3.13 -5.02 -0.02
C LEU A 107 -3.79 -3.95 -0.92
N SER A 108 -3.35 -2.69 -0.82
CA SER A 108 -3.85 -1.62 -1.69
C SER A 108 -3.51 -1.88 -3.16
N HIS A 109 -2.36 -2.51 -3.44
CA HIS A 109 -2.00 -2.92 -4.79
C HIS A 109 -3.00 -3.94 -5.34
N HIS A 110 -3.23 -5.03 -4.61
CA HIS A 110 -4.23 -6.06 -4.96
C HIS A 110 -5.61 -5.45 -5.15
N GLY A 111 -6.03 -4.53 -4.28
CA GLY A 111 -7.33 -3.87 -4.39
C GLY A 111 -7.52 -3.06 -5.68
N ARG A 112 -6.43 -2.64 -6.36
CA ARG A 112 -6.53 -1.99 -7.68
C ARG A 112 -6.75 -2.98 -8.83
N SER A 113 -6.52 -4.27 -8.61
CA SER A 113 -6.65 -5.34 -9.62
C SER A 113 -7.78 -6.33 -9.36
N VAL A 114 -8.40 -6.35 -8.17
CA VAL A 114 -9.54 -7.25 -7.90
C VAL A 114 -10.72 -6.99 -8.84
N THR A 115 -11.38 -8.08 -9.21
CA THR A 115 -12.60 -8.10 -10.02
C THR A 115 -13.85 -7.78 -9.17
N SER A 116 -14.99 -7.56 -9.83
CA SER A 116 -16.27 -7.40 -9.12
C SER A 116 -16.63 -8.63 -8.29
N ASP A 117 -16.42 -9.83 -8.84
CA ASP A 117 -16.76 -11.09 -8.17
C ASP A 117 -15.89 -11.32 -6.92
N GLU A 118 -14.60 -10.99 -7.01
CA GLU A 118 -13.69 -11.02 -5.86
C GLU A 118 -14.06 -9.97 -4.81
N ALA A 119 -14.40 -8.75 -5.21
CA ALA A 119 -14.88 -7.71 -4.29
C ALA A 119 -16.16 -8.16 -3.56
N GLU A 120 -17.14 -8.72 -4.28
CA GLU A 120 -18.35 -9.27 -3.67
C GLU A 120 -18.07 -10.43 -2.72
N ALA A 121 -17.08 -11.28 -3.03
CA ALA A 121 -16.66 -12.34 -2.13
C ALA A 121 -16.02 -11.79 -0.84
N LEU A 122 -15.24 -10.72 -0.93
CA LEU A 122 -14.68 -10.02 0.23
C LEU A 122 -15.77 -9.36 1.07
N GLU A 123 -16.78 -8.74 0.45
CA GLU A 123 -17.92 -8.16 1.15
C GLU A 123 -18.74 -9.22 1.90
N ARG A 124 -19.02 -10.37 1.27
CA ARG A 124 -19.66 -11.51 1.94
C ARG A 124 -18.84 -12.00 3.13
N ARG A 125 -17.51 -12.08 2.99
CA ARG A 125 -16.62 -12.44 4.08
C ARG A 125 -16.68 -11.42 5.23
N LEU A 126 -16.79 -10.11 4.94
CA LEU A 126 -16.91 -9.07 5.96
C LEU A 126 -18.25 -9.10 6.69
N ALA A 127 -19.32 -9.58 6.06
CA ALA A 127 -20.59 -9.80 6.74
C ALA A 127 -20.47 -10.86 7.86
N GLU A 128 -19.61 -11.86 7.69
CA GLU A 128 -19.33 -12.89 8.69
C GLU A 128 -18.23 -12.47 9.68
N ARG A 129 -17.20 -11.77 9.19
CA ARG A 129 -16.03 -11.33 9.96
C ARG A 129 -15.78 -9.85 9.72
N PRO A 130 -16.47 -8.94 10.45
CA PRO A 130 -16.44 -7.51 10.17
C PRO A 130 -15.13 -6.83 10.55
N ASP A 131 -14.27 -7.48 11.33
CA ASP A 131 -13.03 -6.94 11.91
C ASP A 131 -11.79 -7.09 11.00
N GLN A 132 -11.98 -7.54 9.76
CA GLN A 132 -10.86 -7.90 8.88
C GLN A 132 -10.28 -6.66 8.16
N LEU A 133 -9.37 -5.95 8.82
CA LEU A 133 -8.68 -4.77 8.27
C LEU A 133 -8.11 -5.04 6.87
N ALA A 134 -7.44 -6.18 6.67
CA ALA A 134 -6.82 -6.52 5.38
C ALA A 134 -7.83 -6.51 4.21
N ALA A 135 -9.03 -7.08 4.42
CA ALA A 135 -10.08 -7.10 3.39
C ALA A 135 -10.64 -5.69 3.12
N ARG A 136 -10.74 -4.86 4.16
CA ARG A 136 -11.20 -3.47 4.05
C ARG A 136 -10.21 -2.58 3.31
N ILE A 137 -8.90 -2.80 3.48
CA ILE A 137 -7.87 -2.10 2.69
C ILE A 137 -8.03 -2.41 1.20
N VAL A 138 -8.17 -3.69 0.85
CA VAL A 138 -8.39 -4.14 -0.55
C VAL A 138 -9.65 -3.49 -1.13
N LEU A 139 -10.77 -3.53 -0.41
CA LEU A 139 -12.05 -2.96 -0.86
C LEU A 139 -12.01 -1.42 -0.97
N LEU A 140 -11.32 -0.73 -0.06
CA LEU A 140 -11.11 0.71 -0.16
C LEU A 140 -10.40 1.09 -1.45
N SER A 141 -9.34 0.36 -1.83
CA SER A 141 -8.62 0.60 -3.08
C SER A 141 -9.45 0.23 -4.33
N TYR A 142 -10.24 -0.84 -4.27
CA TYR A 142 -11.18 -1.22 -5.33
C TYR A 142 -12.19 -0.10 -5.60
N TYR A 143 -12.88 0.36 -4.55
CA TYR A 143 -13.87 1.42 -4.67
C TYR A 143 -13.25 2.80 -4.95
N PHE A 144 -11.99 3.03 -4.56
CA PHE A 144 -11.26 4.27 -4.86
C PHE A 144 -11.11 4.49 -6.37
N GLY A 145 -10.78 3.44 -7.13
CA GLY A 145 -10.74 3.50 -8.60
C GLY A 145 -12.12 3.71 -9.23
N GLY A 146 -13.17 3.28 -8.54
CA GLY A 146 -14.56 3.31 -8.97
C GLY A 146 -15.41 4.49 -8.47
N ARG A 147 -14.82 5.52 -7.84
CA ARG A 147 -15.53 6.67 -7.22
C ARG A 147 -16.64 7.33 -8.07
N ARG A 148 -16.64 7.14 -9.39
CA ARG A 148 -17.60 7.72 -10.36
C ARG A 148 -18.63 6.72 -10.90
N LEU A 149 -18.60 5.46 -10.48
CA LEU A 149 -19.31 4.37 -11.16
C LEU A 149 -20.77 4.20 -10.70
N SER A 150 -21.09 4.37 -9.41
CA SER A 150 -22.49 4.31 -8.91
C SER A 150 -22.68 4.84 -7.48
N PRO A 151 -23.92 5.18 -7.07
CA PRO A 151 -24.25 5.45 -5.66
C PRO A 151 -23.95 4.27 -4.72
N GLY A 152 -24.08 3.03 -5.20
CA GLY A 152 -23.76 1.83 -4.41
C GLY A 152 -22.28 1.74 -4.06
N PHE A 153 -21.39 2.03 -5.02
CA PHE A 153 -19.94 2.07 -4.80
C PHE A 153 -19.54 3.14 -3.79
N LYS A 154 -20.22 4.30 -3.79
CA LYS A 154 -19.99 5.35 -2.81
C LYS A 154 -20.34 4.88 -1.40
N ARG A 155 -21.52 4.28 -1.22
CA ARG A 155 -21.96 3.78 0.09
C ARG A 155 -21.02 2.70 0.64
N ALA A 156 -20.69 1.68 -0.16
CA ALA A 156 -19.79 0.61 0.27
C ALA A 156 -18.42 1.18 0.69
N ARG A 157 -17.88 2.13 -0.09
CA ARG A 157 -16.63 2.81 0.27
C ARG A 157 -16.76 3.56 1.60
N GLN A 158 -17.83 4.34 1.79
CA GLN A 158 -18.06 5.13 3.01
C GLN A 158 -18.07 4.25 4.26
N GLU A 159 -18.71 3.09 4.20
CA GLU A 159 -18.73 2.13 5.30
C GLU A 159 -17.32 1.69 5.71
N HIS A 160 -16.44 1.39 4.74
CA HIS A 160 -15.06 1.04 5.06
C HIS A 160 -14.23 2.24 5.55
N GLN A 161 -14.46 3.43 5.02
CA GLN A 161 -13.75 4.64 5.45
C GLN A 161 -14.01 4.94 6.93
N LEU A 162 -15.28 4.95 7.33
CA LEU A 162 -15.67 5.19 8.71
C LEU A 162 -15.15 4.09 9.63
N TRP A 163 -15.25 2.84 9.20
CA TRP A 163 -14.73 1.72 9.97
C TRP A 163 -13.23 1.83 10.24
N VAL A 164 -12.42 2.18 9.23
CA VAL A 164 -10.96 2.30 9.40
C VAL A 164 -10.61 3.43 10.37
N ILE A 165 -11.31 4.57 10.31
CA ILE A 165 -11.08 5.67 11.27
C ILE A 165 -11.44 5.22 12.70
N GLU A 166 -12.51 4.46 12.88
CA GLU A 166 -12.96 4.02 14.19
C GLU A 166 -12.11 2.89 14.77
N ASN A 167 -11.72 1.91 13.96
CA ASN A 167 -11.17 0.64 14.41
C ASN A 167 -9.67 0.50 14.16
N ALA A 168 -9.11 1.20 13.18
CA ALA A 168 -7.69 1.13 12.81
C ALA A 168 -7.11 2.53 12.52
N PRO A 169 -7.23 3.50 13.44
CA PRO A 169 -6.84 4.90 13.19
C PRO A 169 -5.33 5.10 12.98
N ASP A 170 -4.52 4.14 13.42
CA ASP A 170 -3.07 4.09 13.30
C ASP A 170 -2.58 3.37 12.03
N SER A 171 -3.47 2.64 11.33
CA SER A 171 -3.17 2.04 10.03
C SER A 171 -2.77 3.12 9.02
N HIS A 172 -1.76 2.84 8.19
CA HIS A 172 -1.32 3.80 7.17
C HIS A 172 -2.46 4.18 6.21
N THR A 173 -3.31 3.21 5.89
CA THR A 173 -4.47 3.35 5.02
C THR A 173 -5.46 4.38 5.56
N ALA A 174 -5.58 4.56 6.88
CA ALA A 174 -6.51 5.52 7.48
C ALA A 174 -6.23 6.97 7.05
N GLY A 175 -4.95 7.33 6.86
CA GLY A 175 -4.52 8.64 6.34
C GLY A 175 -4.43 8.72 4.82
N ALA A 176 -4.60 7.61 4.11
CA ALA A 176 -4.34 7.50 2.68
C ALA A 176 -5.50 8.06 1.80
N PRO A 177 -5.22 8.42 0.53
CA PRO A 177 -6.24 8.94 -0.38
C PRO A 177 -7.45 8.01 -0.57
N GLU A 178 -7.26 6.70 -0.50
CA GLU A 178 -8.31 5.69 -0.60
C GLU A 178 -9.29 5.69 0.57
N ALA A 179 -8.88 6.11 1.77
CA ALA A 179 -9.75 6.25 2.94
C ALA A 179 -10.32 7.68 3.10
N ARG A 180 -9.81 8.67 2.36
CA ARG A 180 -10.21 10.08 2.51
C ARG A 180 -11.67 10.35 2.14
N VAL A 181 -12.42 10.95 3.08
CA VAL A 181 -13.77 11.51 2.87
C VAL A 181 -13.64 12.99 2.48
N MET A 182 -14.35 13.42 1.44
CA MET A 182 -14.24 14.78 0.91
C MET A 182 -15.48 15.60 1.25
N ALA A 183 -15.33 16.66 2.04
CA ALA A 183 -16.44 17.53 2.46
C ALA A 183 -17.29 18.06 1.30
N ARG A 184 -16.65 18.39 0.17
CA ARG A 184 -17.33 18.89 -1.04
C ARG A 184 -18.29 17.86 -1.65
N ASP A 185 -17.90 16.59 -1.63
CA ASP A 185 -18.62 15.53 -2.34
C ASP A 185 -19.61 14.80 -1.39
N GLU A 186 -19.31 14.79 -0.09
CA GLU A 186 -19.95 13.96 0.95
C GLU A 186 -20.01 14.72 2.30
N PRO A 187 -20.81 15.81 2.42
CA PRO A 187 -20.74 16.70 3.58
C PRO A 187 -21.22 16.08 4.89
N ALA A 188 -22.25 15.21 4.84
CA ALA A 188 -22.77 14.54 6.03
C ALA A 188 -21.76 13.50 6.55
N GLU A 189 -21.19 12.70 5.66
CA GLU A 189 -20.19 11.69 5.99
C GLU A 189 -18.87 12.32 6.43
N TYR A 190 -18.52 13.47 5.86
CA TYR A 190 -17.37 14.25 6.32
C TYR A 190 -17.56 14.72 7.77
N ALA A 191 -18.76 15.18 8.14
CA ALA A 191 -19.04 15.60 9.51
C ALA A 191 -18.89 14.42 10.50
N LEU A 192 -19.36 13.22 10.13
CA LEU A 192 -19.19 12.01 10.93
C LEU A 192 -17.72 11.59 11.03
N ALA A 193 -17.00 11.55 9.91
CA ALA A 193 -15.56 11.23 9.89
C ALA A 193 -14.74 12.23 10.71
N LYS A 194 -15.09 13.52 10.67
CA LYS A 194 -14.48 14.56 11.51
C LYS A 194 -14.68 14.26 12.99
N GLN A 195 -15.89 13.91 13.41
CA GLN A 195 -16.17 13.56 14.80
C GLN A 195 -15.35 12.34 15.24
N LEU A 196 -15.28 11.29 14.42
CA LEU A 196 -14.47 10.11 14.72
C LEU A 196 -12.99 10.47 14.86
N TRP A 197 -12.41 11.26 13.94
CA TRP A 197 -11.01 11.66 14.04
C TRP A 197 -10.71 12.48 15.29
N LEU A 198 -11.58 13.44 15.66
CA LEU A 198 -11.41 14.21 16.89
C LEU A 198 -11.43 13.30 18.12
N GLN A 199 -12.34 12.32 18.17
CA GLN A 199 -12.37 11.33 19.25
C GLN A 199 -11.10 10.48 19.31
N GLN A 200 -10.54 10.07 18.16
CA GLN A 200 -9.28 9.31 18.14
C GLN A 200 -8.10 10.14 18.64
N VAL A 201 -8.01 11.41 18.22
CA VAL A 201 -6.97 12.34 18.68
C VAL A 201 -7.04 12.56 20.20
N GLU A 202 -8.25 12.64 20.76
CA GLU A 202 -8.47 12.77 22.20
C GLU A 202 -8.13 11.49 22.97
N ARG A 203 -8.52 10.32 22.46
CA ARG A 203 -8.27 9.02 23.10
C ARG A 203 -6.81 8.59 23.02
N ARG A 204 -6.10 8.99 21.96
CA ARG A 204 -4.76 8.53 21.62
C ARG A 204 -3.80 9.70 21.39
N PRO A 205 -3.65 10.64 22.35
CA PRO A 205 -2.92 11.88 22.14
C PRO A 205 -1.40 11.70 21.95
N GLY A 206 -0.87 10.53 22.31
CA GLY A 206 0.55 10.15 22.21
C GLY A 206 0.88 9.20 21.05
N GLU A 207 -0.08 8.87 20.18
CA GLU A 207 0.16 8.01 19.01
C GLU A 207 0.41 8.87 17.77
N ALA A 208 1.68 9.04 17.38
CA ALA A 208 2.06 9.91 16.26
C ALA A 208 1.40 9.49 14.93
N ALA A 209 1.23 8.19 14.69
CA ALA A 209 0.53 7.65 13.52
C ALA A 209 -0.93 8.14 13.45
N VAL A 210 -1.67 8.06 14.55
CA VAL A 210 -3.05 8.55 14.64
C VAL A 210 -3.13 10.05 14.37
N LEU A 211 -2.21 10.84 14.96
CA LEU A 211 -2.14 12.28 14.73
C LEU A 211 -1.83 12.61 13.26
N GLY A 212 -0.90 11.89 12.63
CA GLY A 212 -0.54 12.06 11.22
C GLY A 212 -1.67 11.69 10.27
N ASN A 213 -2.41 10.62 10.56
CA ASN A 213 -3.57 10.21 9.78
C ASN A 213 -4.73 11.20 9.92
N ALA A 214 -5.02 11.65 11.13
CA ALA A 214 -5.99 12.72 11.39
C ALA A 214 -5.60 14.02 10.67
N ALA A 215 -4.33 14.43 10.74
CA ALA A 215 -3.84 15.59 10.01
C ALA A 215 -4.05 15.45 8.49
N SER A 216 -3.81 14.26 7.94
CA SER A 216 -4.04 13.97 6.52
C SER A 216 -5.52 14.10 6.11
N PHE A 217 -6.46 13.87 7.03
CA PHE A 217 -7.89 14.12 6.84
C PHE A 217 -8.21 15.63 6.82
N PHE A 218 -7.61 16.41 7.71
CA PHE A 218 -7.86 17.85 7.85
C PHE A 218 -7.13 18.73 6.83
N GLN A 219 -6.07 18.22 6.18
CA GLN A 219 -5.17 18.95 5.27
C GLN A 219 -5.84 19.94 4.30
N LEU A 220 -7.02 19.62 3.76
CA LEU A 220 -7.71 20.46 2.78
C LEU A 220 -8.80 21.37 3.36
N ASN A 221 -9.32 21.06 4.55
CA ASN A 221 -10.52 21.71 5.10
C ASN A 221 -10.27 22.46 6.42
N ASP A 222 -9.20 22.12 7.14
CA ASP A 222 -8.83 22.69 8.45
C ASP A 222 -7.29 22.65 8.56
N LYS A 223 -6.65 23.66 7.97
CA LYS A 223 -5.19 23.69 7.78
C LYS A 223 -4.47 23.94 9.09
N GLU A 224 -5.10 24.73 9.96
CA GLU A 224 -4.63 25.08 11.29
C GLU A 224 -4.59 23.83 12.18
N LEU A 225 -5.68 23.05 12.23
CA LEU A 225 -5.69 21.78 12.97
C LEU A 225 -4.73 20.76 12.35
N CYS A 226 -4.65 20.69 11.01
CA CYS A 226 -3.67 19.85 10.33
C CYS A 226 -2.23 20.17 10.79
N GLU A 227 -1.86 21.46 10.82
CA GLU A 227 -0.53 21.88 11.27
C GLU A 227 -0.29 21.52 12.75
N GLU A 228 -1.26 21.79 13.63
CA GLU A 228 -1.15 21.48 15.05
C GLU A 228 -0.86 19.98 15.28
N LEU A 229 -1.64 19.11 14.63
CA LEU A 229 -1.50 17.66 14.75
C LEU A 229 -0.15 17.17 14.21
N LEU A 230 0.30 17.69 13.06
CA LEU A 230 1.61 17.33 12.51
C LEU A 230 2.76 17.82 13.39
N ARG A 231 2.66 19.02 13.98
CA ARG A 231 3.64 19.52 14.94
C ARG A 231 3.67 18.67 16.21
N ARG A 232 2.51 18.16 16.67
CA ARG A 232 2.46 17.20 17.78
C ARG A 232 3.13 15.87 17.42
N ALA A 233 2.82 15.30 16.26
CA ALA A 233 3.46 14.07 15.76
C ALA A 233 4.99 14.25 15.64
N GLN A 234 5.45 15.38 15.09
CA GLN A 234 6.86 15.75 14.98
C GLN A 234 7.56 15.85 16.34
N ARG A 235 6.87 16.30 17.40
CA ARG A 235 7.43 16.32 18.76
C ARG A 235 7.53 14.92 19.39
N LEU A 236 6.58 14.04 19.09
CA LEU A 236 6.59 12.66 19.57
C LEU A 236 7.70 11.84 18.89
N GLU A 237 7.93 12.08 17.60
CA GLU A 237 8.93 11.38 16.81
C GLU A 237 9.85 12.38 16.07
N PRO A 238 10.76 13.06 16.78
CA PRO A 238 11.59 14.12 16.22
C PRO A 238 12.52 13.66 15.10
N ASN A 239 12.86 12.36 15.06
CA ASN A 239 13.73 11.77 14.06
C ASN A 239 12.97 11.19 12.85
N ASN A 240 11.63 11.17 12.88
CA ASN A 240 10.86 10.65 11.75
C ASN A 240 10.74 11.72 10.65
N PRO A 241 11.31 11.49 9.45
CA PRO A 241 11.25 12.46 8.35
C PRO A 241 9.82 12.70 7.83
N ALA A 242 8.93 11.71 7.99
CA ALA A 242 7.58 11.75 7.45
C ALA A 242 6.80 12.99 7.93
N TRP A 243 6.93 13.39 9.19
CA TRP A 243 6.20 14.55 9.75
C TRP A 243 6.63 15.88 9.13
N SER A 244 7.93 16.05 8.91
CA SER A 244 8.45 17.20 8.18
C SER A 244 7.97 17.20 6.72
N GLU A 245 7.93 16.04 6.06
CA GLU A 245 7.38 15.95 4.69
C GLU A 245 5.90 16.31 4.64
N GLN A 246 5.10 15.89 5.63
CA GLN A 246 3.68 16.22 5.68
C GLN A 246 3.47 17.73 5.89
N LEU A 247 4.24 18.36 6.78
CA LEU A 247 4.22 19.80 7.02
C LEU A 247 4.62 20.56 5.75
N ALA A 248 5.68 20.13 5.08
CA ALA A 248 6.09 20.70 3.80
C ALA A 248 4.95 20.66 2.77
N ARG A 249 4.28 19.51 2.62
CA ARG A 249 3.11 19.38 1.72
C ARG A 249 1.99 20.34 2.10
N LEU A 250 1.68 20.49 3.40
CA LEU A 250 0.68 21.44 3.88
C LEU A 250 1.05 22.88 3.51
N TYR A 251 2.29 23.29 3.74
CA TYR A 251 2.74 24.65 3.40
C TYR A 251 2.78 24.90 1.89
N THR A 252 3.20 23.92 1.08
CA THR A 252 3.14 24.02 -0.39
C THR A 252 1.71 24.21 -0.91
N LEU A 253 0.70 23.60 -0.28
CA LEU A 253 -0.70 23.84 -0.65
C LEU A 253 -1.14 25.28 -0.36
N GLN A 254 -0.51 25.93 0.63
CA GLN A 254 -0.81 27.28 1.07
C GLN A 254 0.09 28.35 0.43
N SER A 255 1.03 27.99 -0.44
CA SER A 255 1.98 28.90 -1.08
C SER A 255 1.60 29.27 -2.52
N ARG A 256 0.33 29.08 -2.91
CA ARG A 256 -0.13 29.24 -4.30
C ARG A 256 -0.58 30.67 -4.66
N GLY A 257 -0.61 31.60 -3.71
CA GLY A 257 -0.93 33.00 -3.96
C GLY A 257 0.30 33.86 -4.20
N ASP A 258 0.06 35.11 -4.58
CA ASP A 258 1.10 36.12 -4.84
C ASP A 258 1.31 37.08 -3.65
N ASP A 259 0.86 36.69 -2.45
CA ASP A 259 0.96 37.48 -1.22
C ASP A 259 2.15 37.06 -0.33
N GLU A 260 2.51 37.92 0.64
CA GLU A 260 3.60 37.65 1.59
C GLU A 260 3.36 36.37 2.40
N GLN A 261 2.10 36.05 2.70
CA GLN A 261 1.76 34.82 3.43
C GLN A 261 2.08 33.57 2.61
N SER A 262 1.83 33.62 1.31
CA SER A 262 2.16 32.55 0.37
C SER A 262 3.67 32.40 0.20
N ALA A 263 4.41 33.51 0.14
CA ALA A 263 5.86 33.49 0.14
C ALA A 263 6.43 32.91 1.44
N GLU A 264 5.85 33.25 2.59
CA GLU A 264 6.22 32.68 3.88
C GLU A 264 5.95 31.18 3.96
N ASN A 265 4.79 30.73 3.47
CA ASN A 265 4.49 29.30 3.38
C ASN A 265 5.47 28.56 2.47
N ALA A 266 5.93 29.17 1.36
CA ALA A 266 6.98 28.58 0.53
C ALA A 266 8.31 28.41 1.30
N ARG A 267 8.71 29.42 2.09
CA ARG A 267 9.90 29.35 2.96
C ARG A 267 9.77 28.23 4.00
N ARG A 268 8.62 28.16 4.68
CA ARG A 268 8.32 27.10 5.67
C ARG A 268 8.34 25.70 5.03
N ALA A 269 7.80 25.55 3.83
CA ALA A 269 7.83 24.29 3.08
C ALA A 269 9.27 23.84 2.81
N TYR A 270 10.12 24.76 2.33
CA TYR A 270 11.53 24.48 2.08
C TYR A 270 12.28 24.06 3.35
N THR A 271 12.08 24.78 4.45
CA THR A 271 12.70 24.44 5.75
C THR A 271 12.34 23.04 6.21
N GLU A 272 11.07 22.64 6.10
CA GLU A 272 10.65 21.30 6.49
C GLU A 272 11.20 20.22 5.55
N LEU A 273 11.28 20.45 4.24
CA LEU A 273 11.90 19.49 3.31
C LEU A 273 13.39 19.28 3.65
N ARG A 274 14.13 20.36 3.91
CA ARG A 274 15.53 20.26 4.35
C ARG A 274 15.65 19.49 5.66
N ALA A 275 14.73 19.73 6.59
CA ALA A 275 14.70 19.00 7.86
C ALA A 275 14.35 17.51 7.67
N ALA A 276 13.56 17.14 6.67
CA ALA A 276 13.29 15.74 6.33
C ALA A 276 14.50 15.06 5.69
N GLU A 277 15.18 15.73 4.76
CA GLU A 277 16.44 15.25 4.14
C GLU A 277 17.48 14.91 5.21
N LEU A 278 17.76 15.85 6.12
CA LEU A 278 18.74 15.65 7.19
C LEU A 278 18.41 14.45 8.08
N LYS A 279 17.11 14.22 8.38
CA LYS A 279 16.68 13.06 9.18
C LYS A 279 16.89 11.75 8.45
N ARG A 280 16.65 11.70 7.13
CA ARG A 280 16.93 10.51 6.31
C ARG A 280 18.42 10.22 6.27
N ASP A 281 19.24 11.24 6.02
CA ASP A 281 20.70 11.10 5.97
C ASP A 281 21.26 10.61 7.32
N ALA A 282 20.78 11.17 8.44
CA ALA A 282 21.15 10.72 9.78
C ALA A 282 20.72 9.27 10.08
N SER A 283 19.57 8.84 9.56
CA SER A 283 19.13 7.44 9.67
C SER A 283 20.01 6.48 8.87
N LEU A 284 20.57 6.93 7.75
CA LEU A 284 21.50 6.15 6.93
C LEU A 284 22.86 6.04 7.61
N THR A 285 23.43 7.15 8.09
CA THR A 285 24.77 7.15 8.72
C THR A 285 24.79 6.47 10.09
N GLY A 286 23.72 6.60 10.90
CA GLY A 286 23.59 5.87 12.16
C GLY A 286 23.49 4.34 12.00
N SER A 287 23.14 3.86 10.81
CA SER A 287 23.15 2.43 10.49
C SER A 287 24.55 1.90 10.14
N GLU A 288 25.45 2.77 9.67
CA GLU A 288 26.83 2.41 9.26
C GLU A 288 27.75 2.22 10.47
N ASP A 289 27.66 3.08 11.50
CA ASP A 289 28.43 2.94 12.74
C ASP A 289 28.03 1.69 13.56
N SER A 290 26.77 1.25 13.45
CA SER A 290 26.33 -0.04 14.04
C SER A 290 26.73 -1.25 13.20
N ALA A 291 26.98 -1.09 11.90
CA ALA A 291 27.40 -2.15 10.99
C ALA A 291 28.91 -2.45 11.07
N GLU A 292 29.75 -1.48 11.48
CA GLU A 292 31.18 -1.72 11.72
C GLU A 292 31.46 -2.49 13.01
N SER A 293 30.58 -2.44 14.02
CA SER A 293 30.71 -3.27 15.23
C SER A 293 30.09 -4.67 15.12
N LYS A 294 29.31 -4.94 14.06
CA LYS A 294 28.74 -6.25 13.73
C LYS A 294 28.83 -6.48 12.23
N GLY A 295 29.94 -7.11 11.83
CA GLY A 295 30.27 -7.58 10.48
C GLY A 295 29.26 -7.30 9.36
N ARG A 296 29.61 -6.36 8.48
CA ARG A 296 29.01 -6.08 7.15
C ARG A 296 27.48 -6.23 7.11
N ARG A 297 26.77 -5.19 7.54
CA ARG A 297 25.45 -4.88 6.98
C ARG A 297 25.65 -3.85 5.88
N LEU A 298 25.38 -4.24 4.64
CA LEU A 298 25.26 -3.28 3.54
C LEU A 298 23.91 -2.58 3.69
N SER A 299 23.97 -1.28 3.88
CA SER A 299 22.89 -0.32 3.72
C SER A 299 22.20 -0.59 2.37
N THR A 300 21.00 -1.17 2.38
CA THR A 300 20.23 -1.36 1.15
C THR A 300 19.50 -0.03 0.88
N PRO A 301 19.76 0.66 -0.23
CA PRO A 301 18.93 1.79 -0.58
C PRO A 301 17.52 1.27 -0.88
N LEU A 302 16.50 1.93 -0.34
CA LEU A 302 15.17 1.91 -0.93
C LEU A 302 15.32 2.35 -2.39
N LEU A 303 15.44 1.41 -3.33
CA LEU A 303 15.18 1.56 -4.77
C LEU A 303 15.45 0.24 -5.53
N SER A 304 14.62 0.02 -6.56
CA SER A 304 14.64 -1.05 -7.57
C SER A 304 14.24 -2.46 -7.12
N GLY A 305 12.93 -2.65 -6.88
CA GLY A 305 12.30 -3.93 -7.21
C GLY A 305 12.44 -4.25 -8.72
N PRO A 306 12.15 -5.49 -9.16
CA PRO A 306 12.35 -5.92 -10.54
C PRO A 306 11.74 -4.92 -11.52
N THR A 307 12.50 -4.61 -12.57
CA THR A 307 12.13 -3.63 -13.60
C THR A 307 10.78 -3.98 -14.21
N ARG A 308 9.74 -3.20 -13.86
CA ARG A 308 8.40 -3.30 -14.44
C ARG A 308 8.46 -3.30 -15.96
N SER A 309 7.96 -4.35 -16.60
CA SER A 309 7.64 -4.28 -18.03
C SER A 309 6.50 -3.27 -18.23
N ARG A 310 6.65 -2.37 -19.21
CA ARG A 310 5.84 -1.16 -19.42
C ARG A 310 4.37 -1.40 -19.86
N ASN A 311 3.85 -2.62 -19.84
CA ASN A 311 2.65 -3.00 -20.60
C ASN A 311 1.29 -2.94 -19.88
N TRP A 312 1.21 -2.38 -18.67
CA TRP A 312 -0.07 -2.35 -17.94
C TRP A 312 -1.17 -1.50 -18.61
N ARG A 313 -0.82 -0.47 -19.42
CA ARG A 313 -1.82 0.36 -20.13
C ARG A 313 -2.40 -0.30 -21.39
N GLU A 314 -1.70 -1.24 -22.02
CA GLU A 314 -2.14 -1.83 -23.30
C GLU A 314 -3.13 -2.99 -23.11
N ARG A 315 -3.05 -3.70 -21.98
CA ARG A 315 -3.93 -4.84 -21.66
C ARG A 315 -5.40 -4.47 -21.45
N ARG A 316 -5.70 -3.22 -21.12
CA ARG A 316 -7.09 -2.74 -20.94
C ARG A 316 -7.87 -2.61 -22.25
N THR A 317 -7.17 -2.56 -23.39
CA THR A 317 -7.76 -2.36 -24.71
C THR A 317 -8.24 -3.67 -25.36
N VAL A 318 -7.68 -4.82 -24.96
CA VAL A 318 -7.97 -6.12 -25.59
C VAL A 318 -9.24 -6.79 -25.01
N LEU A 319 -9.58 -6.52 -23.76
CA LEU A 319 -10.80 -7.04 -23.12
C LEU A 319 -12.09 -6.28 -23.50
N ALA A 320 -11.97 -5.08 -24.10
CA ALA A 320 -13.11 -4.32 -24.61
C ALA A 320 -13.51 -4.69 -26.05
N SER A 321 -12.63 -5.33 -26.81
CA SER A 321 -12.85 -5.66 -28.24
C SER A 321 -13.39 -7.09 -28.46
N THR A 322 -13.24 -7.99 -27.48
CA THR A 322 -13.72 -9.39 -27.56
C THR A 322 -15.19 -9.58 -27.21
N LYS A 323 -15.88 -8.59 -26.61
CA LYS A 323 -17.33 -8.63 -26.34
C LYS A 323 -18.22 -8.10 -27.49
N ARG A 324 -17.66 -7.74 -28.66
CA ARG A 324 -18.44 -7.28 -29.85
C ARG A 324 -18.63 -8.32 -30.96
N ARG A 325 -18.32 -9.60 -30.74
CA ARG A 325 -18.61 -10.69 -31.67
C ARG A 325 -19.25 -11.89 -30.97
N ALA A 326 -20.45 -11.72 -30.44
CA ALA A 326 -21.37 -12.81 -30.20
C ALA A 326 -22.74 -12.39 -30.76
N GLY A 327 -23.24 -13.17 -31.72
CA GLY A 327 -24.34 -12.81 -32.60
C GLY A 327 -25.68 -12.59 -31.89
N LEU A 328 -26.42 -11.60 -32.37
CA LEU A 328 -27.84 -11.43 -32.09
C LEU A 328 -28.64 -12.43 -32.95
N PRO A 329 -29.61 -13.17 -32.38
CA PRO A 329 -30.51 -14.01 -33.16
C PRO A 329 -31.50 -13.15 -33.95
N LYS A 330 -31.69 -13.50 -35.22
CA LYS A 330 -32.73 -12.96 -36.11
C LYS A 330 -34.10 -13.42 -35.62
N ASN A 331 -34.98 -12.47 -35.29
CA ASN A 331 -36.41 -12.74 -35.16
C ASN A 331 -37.17 -12.23 -36.40
N CYS A 332 -37.98 -13.12 -36.94
CA CYS A 332 -38.90 -12.97 -38.06
C CYS A 332 -40.08 -12.02 -37.77
N SER A 333 -40.72 -11.62 -38.88
CA SER A 333 -42.12 -11.15 -39.07
C SER A 333 -42.42 -9.73 -38.57
N ARG A 334 -43.02 -8.81 -39.34
CA ARG A 334 -43.88 -8.89 -40.53
C ARG A 334 -43.56 -7.76 -41.50
#